data_AF-A0A2J8A3I1-F1
#
_entry.id   AF-A0A2J8A3I1-F1
#
_cell.length_a   1.000
_cell.length_b   1.000
_cell.length_c   1.000
_cell.angle_alpha   90.00
_cell.angle_beta   90.00
_cell.angle_gamma   90.00
#
_symmetry.space_group_name_H-M   'P 1'
#
loop_
_entity.id
_entity.type
_entity.pdbx_description
1 polymer ?
#
loop_
_entity_poly.entity_id
_entity_poly.type
_entity_poly.pdbx_seq_one_letter_code
_entity_poly.pdbx_strand_id
1 'polypeptide(L)'
;MEFSIEAWDREDRVRGSQQHVPVSLPEQAFCWTRQPTSEGGQYLYGEAVGLRTYVDPTPLLPYDLNDGYPAAYIRKPDPDDAVPVDVIVYGAALSGLEAAGTSVVTFRNNLNKLVGTLLQPADPWVIEGALLLPPEEEGGGGGEGTLYLEIVKQPERGGGAGDQNDRFTYYG
;
A
#
# COMPACT_ATOMS: atom_id res chain seq x y z
N MET A 1 17.38 -20.02 3.53
CA MET A 1 16.41 -20.37 4.60
C MET A 1 15.04 -20.00 4.05
N GLU A 2 14.12 -20.96 3.94
CA GLU A 2 12.78 -20.72 3.38
C GLU A 2 11.85 -20.29 4.52
N PHE A 3 11.13 -19.18 4.34
CA PHE A 3 10.16 -18.69 5.32
C PHE A 3 8.89 -19.54 5.28
N SER A 4 8.35 -19.92 6.44
CA SER A 4 7.12 -20.72 6.55
C SER A 4 6.07 -19.99 7.38
N ILE A 5 4.93 -19.68 6.76
CA ILE A 5 3.77 -19.07 7.44
C ILE A 5 3.23 -20.00 8.51
N GLU A 6 3.20 -21.32 8.28
CA GLU A 6 2.74 -22.30 9.26
C GLU A 6 3.64 -22.37 10.50
N ALA A 7 4.95 -22.25 10.32
CA ALA A 7 5.90 -22.17 11.43
C ALA A 7 5.71 -20.87 12.20
N TRP A 8 5.53 -19.75 11.50
CA TRP A 8 5.27 -18.44 12.10
C TRP A 8 3.96 -18.41 12.91
N ASP A 9 2.84 -18.88 12.36
CA ASP A 9 1.55 -18.96 13.08
C ASP A 9 1.67 -19.80 14.36
N ARG A 10 2.39 -20.92 14.28
CA ARG A 10 2.61 -21.79 15.44
C ARG A 10 3.43 -21.08 16.52
N GLU A 11 4.49 -20.38 16.14
CA GLU A 11 5.30 -19.61 17.07
C GLU A 11 4.54 -18.42 17.67
N ASP A 12 3.75 -17.71 16.87
CA ASP A 12 2.94 -16.57 17.29
C ASP A 12 1.84 -16.98 18.28
N ARG A 13 1.16 -18.11 18.05
CA ARG A 13 0.19 -18.64 19.03
C ARG A 13 0.82 -19.00 20.37
N VAL A 14 2.06 -19.48 20.35
CA VAL A 14 2.79 -19.89 21.57
C VAL A 14 3.41 -18.69 22.28
N ARG A 15 3.95 -17.71 21.55
CA ARG A 15 4.77 -16.60 22.09
C ARG A 15 4.12 -15.22 21.93
N GLY A 16 3.43 -14.99 20.82
CA GLY A 16 2.84 -13.70 20.44
C GLY A 16 1.74 -13.21 21.39
N SER A 17 0.94 -14.13 21.96
CA SER A 17 -0.05 -13.76 22.99
C SER A 17 0.55 -13.21 24.30
N GLN A 18 1.87 -13.36 24.50
CA GLN A 18 2.59 -12.89 25.68
C GLN A 18 3.53 -11.70 25.40
N GLN A 19 3.73 -11.34 24.14
CA GLN A 19 4.64 -10.26 23.75
C GLN A 19 3.84 -9.01 23.40
N HIS A 20 3.92 -8.00 24.26
CA HIS A 20 3.40 -6.69 23.94
C HIS A 20 4.29 -6.03 22.88
N VAL A 21 3.76 -5.83 21.68
CA VAL A 21 4.41 -5.04 20.63
C VAL A 21 4.01 -3.58 20.83
N PRO A 22 4.95 -2.66 21.16
CA PRO A 22 4.64 -1.25 21.24
C PRO A 22 4.29 -0.72 19.85
N VAL A 23 3.18 0.02 19.75
CA VAL A 23 2.76 0.69 18.53
C VAL A 23 2.79 2.19 18.78
N SER A 24 3.61 2.91 18.03
CA SER A 24 3.61 4.37 18.06
C SER A 24 2.35 4.93 17.38
N LEU A 25 1.93 6.11 17.81
CA LEU A 25 0.91 6.86 17.07
C LEU A 25 1.51 7.30 15.72
N PRO A 26 0.83 7.01 14.59
CA PRO A 26 1.31 7.46 13.29
C PRO A 26 1.34 8.98 13.21
N GLU A 27 2.43 9.53 12.65
CA GLU A 27 2.58 10.95 12.34
C GLU A 27 2.62 11.14 10.82
N GLN A 28 1.89 12.14 10.32
CA GLN A 28 1.95 12.50 8.91
C GLN A 28 3.20 13.34 8.65
N ALA A 29 4.18 12.78 7.94
CA ALA A 29 5.40 13.50 7.61
C ALA A 29 5.25 14.37 6.35
N PHE A 30 4.61 13.86 5.29
CA PHE A 30 4.29 14.61 4.07
C PHE A 30 3.09 13.98 3.35
N CYS A 31 2.64 14.61 2.26
CA CYS A 31 1.62 14.06 1.37
C CYS A 31 1.92 14.42 -0.09
N TRP A 32 1.22 13.76 -1.01
CA TRP A 32 1.25 14.11 -2.43
C TRP A 32 -0.11 13.86 -3.08
N THR A 33 -0.35 14.54 -4.20
CA THR A 33 -1.51 14.30 -5.06
C THR A 33 -1.04 13.80 -6.43
N ARG A 34 -1.66 12.74 -6.97
CA ARG A 34 -1.51 12.36 -8.39
C ARG A 34 -2.59 13.06 -9.19
N GLN A 35 -2.21 13.91 -10.14
CA GLN A 35 -3.15 14.53 -11.06
C GLN A 35 -3.81 13.49 -11.96
N PRO A 36 -5.03 13.76 -12.48
CA PRO A 36 -5.64 12.94 -13.52
C PRO A 36 -4.69 12.76 -14.71
N THR A 37 -4.78 11.61 -15.39
CA THR A 37 -4.00 11.38 -16.64
C THR A 37 -4.35 12.40 -17.72
N SER A 38 -5.59 12.90 -17.75
CA SER A 38 -6.02 13.98 -18.64
C SER A 38 -5.28 15.30 -18.39
N GLU A 39 -4.72 15.49 -17.19
CA GLU A 39 -3.93 16.65 -16.78
C GLU A 39 -2.42 16.35 -16.76
N GLY A 40 -2.00 15.21 -17.33
CA GLY A 40 -0.59 14.82 -17.43
C GLY A 40 -0.11 13.83 -16.36
N GLY A 41 -0.96 13.44 -15.40
CA GLY A 41 -0.66 12.34 -14.47
C GLY A 41 0.47 12.62 -13.47
N GLN A 42 0.84 13.88 -13.26
CA GLN A 42 1.99 14.29 -12.46
C GLN A 42 1.75 14.11 -10.95
N TYR A 43 2.83 13.95 -10.20
CA TYR A 43 2.83 13.93 -8.74
C TYR A 43 3.14 15.33 -8.20
N LEU A 44 2.20 15.88 -7.44
CA LEU A 44 2.31 17.15 -6.74
C LEU A 44 2.68 16.87 -5.27
N TYR A 45 3.95 17.03 -4.93
CA TYR A 45 4.48 16.75 -3.60
C TYR A 45 4.27 17.93 -2.65
N GLY A 46 3.87 17.66 -1.41
CA GLY A 46 3.50 18.67 -0.41
C GLY A 46 2.10 19.25 -0.60
N GLU A 47 1.42 18.91 -1.70
CA GLU A 47 0.09 19.42 -2.02
C GLU A 47 -1.02 18.42 -1.69
N ALA A 48 -1.95 18.84 -0.83
CA ALA A 48 -3.15 18.09 -0.48
C ALA A 48 -4.34 18.42 -1.40
N VAL A 49 -4.12 18.89 -2.63
CA VAL A 49 -5.19 19.34 -3.54
C VAL A 49 -6.15 18.21 -3.93
N GLY A 50 -5.71 16.96 -3.89
CA GLY A 50 -6.56 15.78 -4.08
C GLY A 50 -7.35 15.35 -2.85
N LEU A 51 -7.06 15.91 -1.66
CA LEU A 51 -7.74 15.56 -0.42
C LEU A 51 -9.15 16.14 -0.40
N ARG A 52 -10.16 15.26 -0.43
CA ARG A 52 -11.56 15.66 -0.41
C ARG A 52 -12.07 15.78 1.02
N THR A 53 -12.88 16.80 1.28
CA THR A 53 -13.60 16.93 2.55
C THR A 53 -14.75 15.93 2.58
N TYR A 54 -14.95 15.28 3.74
CA TYR A 54 -16.11 14.45 3.97
C TYR A 54 -17.40 15.29 3.87
N VAL A 55 -18.36 14.79 3.10
CA VAL A 55 -19.70 15.36 2.99
C VAL A 55 -20.68 14.35 3.57
N ASP A 56 -21.48 14.77 4.54
CA ASP A 56 -22.54 13.93 5.11
C ASP A 56 -23.54 13.55 3.99
N PRO A 57 -23.70 12.25 3.68
CA PRO A 57 -24.56 11.81 2.59
C PRO A 57 -26.04 11.76 2.98
N THR A 58 -26.40 11.96 4.25
CA THR A 58 -27.78 11.83 4.74
C THR A 58 -28.80 12.67 3.95
N PRO A 59 -28.53 13.94 3.56
CA PRO A 59 -29.46 14.74 2.78
C PRO A 59 -29.71 14.23 1.35
N LEU A 60 -28.87 13.31 0.88
CA LEU A 60 -28.89 12.79 -0.48
C LEU A 60 -29.58 11.42 -0.56
N LEU A 61 -30.00 10.81 0.56
CA LEU A 61 -30.62 9.49 0.53
C LEU A 61 -32.09 9.54 0.05
N PRO A 62 -32.54 8.56 -0.76
CA PRO A 62 -31.76 7.45 -1.34
C PRO A 62 -30.92 7.92 -2.55
N TYR A 63 -29.65 7.53 -2.58
CA TYR A 63 -28.76 7.79 -3.72
C TYR A 63 -28.61 6.54 -4.57
N ASP A 64 -28.65 6.70 -5.90
CA ASP A 64 -28.29 5.63 -6.82
C ASP A 64 -26.78 5.63 -7.05
N LEU A 65 -26.10 4.57 -6.61
CA LEU A 65 -24.66 4.41 -6.82
C LEU A 65 -24.30 4.10 -8.28
N ASN A 66 -25.30 3.81 -9.13
CA ASN A 66 -25.12 3.63 -10.57
C ASN A 66 -25.18 4.96 -11.34
N ASP A 67 -25.56 6.06 -10.70
CA ASP A 67 -25.65 7.35 -11.37
C ASP A 67 -24.27 7.73 -11.98
N GLY A 68 -24.28 8.10 -13.27
CA GLY A 68 -23.08 8.35 -14.06
C GLY A 68 -22.38 7.10 -14.65
N TYR A 69 -22.75 5.87 -14.29
CA TYR A 69 -22.21 4.67 -14.95
C TYR A 69 -23.04 4.27 -16.19
N PRO A 70 -22.42 3.85 -17.31
CA PRO A 70 -20.98 3.87 -17.59
C PRO A 70 -20.48 5.20 -18.19
N ALA A 71 -21.38 6.12 -18.56
CA ALA A 71 -21.07 7.24 -19.45
C ALA A 71 -20.06 8.25 -18.88
N ALA A 72 -20.05 8.47 -17.57
CA ALA A 72 -19.16 9.39 -16.86
C ALA A 72 -18.08 8.68 -16.03
N TYR A 73 -18.12 7.34 -15.96
CA TYR A 73 -17.14 6.57 -15.19
C TYR A 73 -15.81 6.48 -15.94
N ILE A 74 -14.74 7.01 -15.32
CA ILE A 74 -13.37 6.89 -15.82
C ILE A 74 -12.67 5.81 -15.00
N ARG A 75 -12.42 4.65 -15.63
CA ARG A 75 -11.64 3.58 -15.01
C ARG A 75 -10.21 4.06 -14.75
N LYS A 76 -9.62 3.62 -13.64
CA LYS A 76 -8.19 3.85 -13.37
C LYS A 76 -7.36 3.30 -14.54
N PRO A 77 -6.44 4.11 -15.10
CA PRO A 77 -5.59 3.69 -16.20
C PRO A 77 -4.69 2.55 -15.72
N ASP A 78 -4.69 1.46 -16.49
CA ASP A 78 -4.02 0.19 -16.26
C ASP A 78 -4.15 -0.38 -14.82
N PRO A 79 -4.93 -1.46 -14.59
CA PRO A 79 -4.94 -2.12 -13.30
C PRO A 79 -3.55 -2.62 -12.88
N ASP A 80 -2.56 -2.70 -13.77
CA ASP A 80 -1.21 -3.19 -13.50
C ASP A 80 -0.18 -2.07 -13.27
N ASP A 81 -0.52 -0.78 -13.44
CA ASP A 81 0.33 0.37 -13.11
C ASP A 81 0.36 0.59 -11.58
N ALA A 82 1.08 -0.28 -10.87
CA ALA A 82 1.40 -0.07 -9.47
C ALA A 82 2.28 1.18 -9.33
N VAL A 83 1.86 2.12 -8.49
CA VAL A 83 2.69 3.27 -8.14
C VAL A 83 3.91 2.76 -7.39
N PRO A 84 5.14 3.02 -7.86
CA PRO A 84 6.34 2.48 -7.24
C PRO A 84 6.66 3.19 -5.92
N VAL A 85 7.36 2.49 -5.02
CA VAL A 85 7.83 2.99 -3.72
C VAL A 85 8.75 4.20 -3.89
N ASP A 86 9.41 4.34 -5.03
CA ASP A 86 10.18 5.53 -5.44
C ASP A 86 9.40 6.83 -5.29
N VAL A 87 8.07 6.80 -5.47
CA VAL A 87 7.22 7.98 -5.25
C VAL A 87 7.25 8.42 -3.78
N ILE A 88 7.27 7.47 -2.83
CA ILE A 88 7.42 7.75 -1.40
C ILE A 88 8.82 8.30 -1.12
N VAL A 89 9.85 7.65 -1.66
CA VAL A 89 11.26 8.03 -1.46
C VAL A 89 11.52 9.46 -1.95
N TYR A 90 11.07 9.77 -3.16
CA TYR A 90 11.23 11.09 -3.77
C TYR A 90 10.46 12.17 -2.98
N GLY A 91 9.23 11.88 -2.54
CA GLY A 91 8.45 12.81 -1.75
C GLY A 91 9.04 13.08 -0.36
N ALA A 92 9.62 12.05 0.27
CA ALA A 92 10.32 12.19 1.53
C ALA A 92 11.56 13.08 1.38
N ALA A 93 12.36 12.85 0.32
CA ALA A 93 13.54 13.65 0.00
C ALA A 93 13.19 15.13 -0.24
N LEU A 94 12.13 15.41 -1.02
CA LEU A 94 11.65 16.79 -1.24
C LEU A 94 11.16 17.48 0.03
N SER A 95 10.68 16.71 1.00
CA SER A 95 10.20 17.22 2.29
C SER A 95 11.32 17.38 3.32
N GLY A 96 12.57 17.12 2.95
CA GLY A 96 13.72 17.18 3.86
C GLY A 96 13.72 16.07 4.92
N LEU A 97 13.00 14.97 4.68
CA LEU A 97 13.02 13.82 5.58
C LEU A 97 14.24 12.97 5.29
N GLU A 98 15.09 12.81 6.31
CA GLU A 98 16.22 11.88 6.23
C GLU A 98 15.71 10.44 6.34
N ALA A 99 16.24 9.54 5.51
CA ALA A 99 15.98 8.10 5.62
C ALA A 99 16.65 7.49 6.87
N ALA A 100 17.55 8.22 7.53
CA ALA A 100 18.26 7.78 8.73
C ALA A 100 17.26 7.42 9.84
N GLY A 101 17.38 6.20 10.38
CA GLY A 101 16.45 5.66 11.37
C GLY A 101 15.17 5.04 10.80
N THR A 102 14.99 5.00 9.48
CA THR A 102 13.88 4.29 8.84
C THR A 102 14.29 2.87 8.45
N SER A 103 13.73 1.88 9.13
CA SER A 103 14.01 0.46 8.84
C SER A 103 13.24 -0.06 7.63
N VAL A 104 12.03 0.45 7.37
CA VAL A 104 11.15 -0.02 6.28
C VAL A 104 10.46 1.15 5.59
N VAL A 105 10.48 1.18 4.26
CA VAL A 105 9.70 2.10 3.42
C VAL A 105 8.76 1.30 2.52
N THR A 106 7.45 1.55 2.62
CA THR A 106 6.47 0.80 1.84
C THR A 106 5.10 1.49 1.79
N PHE A 107 4.23 1.04 0.88
CA PHE A 107 2.81 1.38 0.92
C PHE A 107 2.09 0.60 2.03
N ARG A 108 1.10 1.25 2.66
CA ARG A 108 0.21 0.62 3.66
C ARG A 108 -0.35 -0.73 3.21
N ASN A 109 -0.63 -0.90 1.92
CA ASN A 109 -1.19 -2.15 1.39
C ASN A 109 -0.30 -3.37 1.67
N ASN A 110 1.02 -3.20 1.67
CA ASN A 110 1.97 -4.27 1.98
C ASN A 110 1.92 -4.66 3.46
N LEU A 111 1.82 -3.67 4.35
CA LEU A 111 1.64 -3.93 5.79
C LEU A 111 0.31 -4.63 6.08
N ASN A 112 -0.77 -4.21 5.42
CA ASN A 112 -2.08 -4.86 5.55
C ASN A 112 -2.01 -6.35 5.18
N LYS A 113 -1.30 -6.69 4.09
CA LYS A 113 -1.10 -8.08 3.64
C LYS A 113 -0.26 -8.87 4.64
N LEU A 114 0.87 -8.31 5.10
CA LEU A 114 1.74 -8.96 6.08
C LEU A 114 1.01 -9.24 7.40
N VAL A 115 0.33 -8.23 7.96
CA VAL A 115 -0.44 -8.37 9.20
C VAL A 115 -1.65 -9.30 9.00
N GLY A 116 -2.31 -9.21 7.84
CA GLY A 116 -3.49 -10.02 7.50
C GLY A 116 -3.17 -11.47 7.14
N THR A 117 -1.89 -11.83 6.95
CA THR A 117 -1.49 -13.16 6.44
C THR A 117 -2.02 -14.30 7.30
N LEU A 118 -1.99 -14.14 8.63
CA LEU A 118 -2.50 -15.15 9.56
C LEU A 118 -4.04 -15.23 9.57
N LEU A 119 -4.72 -14.16 9.17
CA LEU A 119 -6.18 -14.07 9.13
C LEU A 119 -6.77 -14.49 7.77
N GLN A 120 -5.98 -14.38 6.70
CA GLN A 120 -6.41 -14.63 5.32
C GLN A 120 -5.41 -15.55 4.57
N PRO A 121 -5.16 -16.78 5.04
CA PRO A 121 -4.15 -17.66 4.46
C PRO A 121 -4.47 -18.10 3.02
N ALA A 122 -5.71 -17.93 2.57
CA ALA A 122 -6.16 -18.30 1.23
C ALA A 122 -6.05 -17.17 0.19
N ASP A 123 -5.69 -15.95 0.60
CA ASP A 123 -5.51 -14.81 -0.30
C ASP A 123 -4.03 -14.61 -0.66
N PRO A 124 -3.59 -15.07 -1.85
CA PRO A 124 -2.18 -15.02 -2.21
C PRO A 124 -1.74 -13.59 -2.52
N TRP A 125 -0.55 -13.23 -2.05
CA TRP A 125 0.07 -11.95 -2.35
C TRP A 125 1.58 -12.11 -2.54
N VAL A 126 2.20 -11.17 -3.25
CA VAL A 126 3.65 -11.09 -3.43
C VAL A 126 4.09 -9.66 -3.13
N ILE A 127 5.19 -9.55 -2.38
CA ILE A 127 5.90 -8.31 -2.08
C ILE A 127 7.36 -8.56 -2.45
N GLU A 128 7.92 -7.68 -3.27
CA GLU A 128 9.36 -7.65 -3.54
C GLU A 128 10.04 -6.73 -2.54
N GLY A 129 11.24 -7.10 -2.11
CA GLY A 129 12.00 -6.36 -1.11
C GLY A 129 13.42 -6.08 -1.60
N ALA A 130 13.85 -4.83 -1.47
CA ALA A 130 15.22 -4.40 -1.71
C ALA A 130 15.80 -3.79 -0.43
N LEU A 131 16.87 -4.38 0.11
CA LEU A 131 17.59 -3.85 1.26
C LEU A 131 18.73 -2.95 0.78
N LEU A 132 18.68 -1.67 1.12
CA LEU A 132 19.78 -0.74 0.90
C LEU A 132 20.62 -0.63 2.17
N LEU A 133 21.87 -1.08 2.10
CA LEU A 133 22.83 -0.90 3.18
C LEU A 133 23.53 0.46 3.05
N PRO A 134 23.88 1.12 4.16
CA PRO A 134 24.69 2.33 4.10
C PRO A 134 26.08 2.03 3.50
N PRO A 135 26.75 3.03 2.92
CA PRO A 135 28.14 2.88 2.48
C PRO A 135 29.01 2.43 3.66
N GLU A 136 29.93 1.49 3.43
CA GLU A 136 30.91 1.11 4.45
C GLU A 136 31.83 2.30 4.74
N GLU A 137 31.74 2.89 5.93
CA GLU A 137 32.78 3.82 6.39
C GLU A 137 34.05 3.03 6.74
N GLU A 138 35.21 3.51 6.29
CA GLU A 138 36.54 2.99 6.65
C GLU A 138 36.75 3.14 8.17
N GLY A 139 36.29 2.18 8.97
CA GLY A 139 36.40 2.29 10.43
C GLY A 139 35.54 1.34 11.27
N GLY A 140 34.60 0.62 10.67
CA GLY A 140 33.89 -0.47 11.34
C GLY A 140 32.59 -0.05 12.03
N GLY A 141 31.50 -0.58 11.49
CA GLY A 141 30.16 -0.44 12.01
C GLY A 141 29.16 -0.37 10.87
N GLY A 142 28.86 -1.52 10.24
CA GLY A 142 27.80 -1.60 9.23
C GLY A 142 26.50 -1.11 9.83
N GLY A 143 26.03 0.07 9.38
CA GLY A 143 24.81 0.67 9.87
C GLY A 143 23.56 -0.14 9.48
N GLU A 144 22.47 0.09 10.20
CA GLU A 144 21.17 -0.51 9.86
C GLU A 144 20.70 0.01 8.50
N GLY A 145 20.48 -0.90 7.55
CA GLY A 145 19.96 -0.57 6.22
C GLY A 145 18.45 -0.30 6.23
N THR A 146 17.96 0.25 5.12
CA THR A 146 16.53 0.48 4.89
C THR A 146 15.98 -0.56 3.93
N LEU A 147 14.91 -1.25 4.32
CA LEU A 147 14.19 -2.21 3.48
C LEU A 147 13.05 -1.52 2.73
N TYR A 148 13.13 -1.50 1.41
CA TYR A 148 12.08 -1.01 0.52
C TYR A 148 11.21 -2.17 0.07
N LEU A 149 9.90 -2.07 0.29
CA LEU A 149 8.94 -3.12 -0.06
C LEU A 149 7.95 -2.64 -1.12
N GLU A 150 7.92 -3.33 -2.26
CA GLU A 150 7.10 -3.06 -3.43
C GLU A 150 6.03 -4.14 -3.59
N ILE A 151 4.80 -3.76 -3.94
CA ILE A 151 3.77 -4.74 -4.23
C ILE A 151 3.93 -5.29 -5.63
N VAL A 152 4.01 -6.61 -5.77
CA VAL A 152 3.85 -7.25 -7.07
C VAL A 152 2.41 -7.67 -7.20
N LYS A 153 1.69 -7.04 -8.14
CA LYS A 153 0.37 -7.53 -8.52
C LYS A 153 0.56 -8.86 -9.24
N GLN A 154 0.00 -9.93 -8.69
CA GLN A 154 -0.06 -11.19 -9.43
C GLN A 154 -0.98 -10.96 -10.64
N PRO A 155 -0.64 -11.51 -11.83
CA PRO A 155 -1.60 -11.58 -12.91
C PRO A 155 -2.86 -12.22 -12.35
N GLU A 156 -4.03 -11.63 -12.61
CA GLU A 156 -5.30 -12.21 -12.16
C GLU A 156 -5.27 -13.70 -12.51
N ARG A 157 -5.35 -14.58 -11.49
CA ARG A 157 -5.47 -16.01 -11.73
C ARG A 157 -6.70 -16.17 -12.60
N GLY A 158 -6.49 -16.49 -13.87
CA GLY A 158 -7.53 -16.81 -14.83
C GLY A 158 -8.33 -18.01 -14.35
N GLY A 159 -9.24 -17.78 -13.41
CA GLY A 159 -10.34 -18.66 -13.12
C GLY A 159 -11.37 -18.42 -14.22
N GLY A 160 -11.54 -19.42 -15.10
CA GLY A 160 -12.50 -19.37 -16.18
C GLY A 160 -13.88 -18.90 -15.70
N ALA A 161 -14.23 -17.69 -16.09
CA ALA A 161 -15.60 -17.23 -16.23
C ALA A 161 -15.55 -16.18 -17.35
N GLY A 162 -15.73 -16.64 -18.59
CA GLY A 162 -16.37 -15.76 -19.56
C GLY A 162 -17.68 -15.26 -18.94
N ASP A 163 -17.98 -13.98 -19.12
CA ASP A 163 -19.23 -13.30 -18.72
C ASP A 163 -19.48 -13.00 -17.23
N GLN A 164 -18.46 -12.65 -16.43
CA GLN A 164 -18.70 -11.86 -15.21
C GLN A 164 -17.95 -10.53 -15.23
N ASN A 165 -18.40 -9.65 -16.13
CA ASN A 165 -18.18 -8.21 -15.98
C ASN A 165 -18.76 -7.75 -14.62
N ASP A 166 -17.98 -6.93 -13.93
CA ASP A 166 -18.35 -6.15 -12.75
C ASP A 166 -18.75 -6.94 -11.49
N ARG A 167 -17.76 -7.37 -10.70
CA ARG A 167 -17.94 -7.62 -9.26
C ARG A 167 -18.11 -6.31 -8.49
N PHE A 168 -19.15 -5.54 -8.81
CA PHE A 168 -19.87 -4.75 -7.81
C PHE A 168 -20.99 -5.65 -7.32
N THR A 169 -20.79 -6.29 -6.16
CA THR A 169 -21.86 -7.03 -5.51
C THR A 169 -22.98 -6.05 -5.16
N TYR A 170 -24.10 -6.21 -5.85
CA TYR A 170 -25.35 -5.46 -5.62
C TYR A 170 -25.85 -5.73 -4.20
N TYR A 171 -26.02 -4.65 -3.42
CA TYR A 171 -26.81 -4.65 -2.20
C TYR A 171 -27.90 -3.57 -2.38
N GLY A 172 -28.98 -3.94 -3.06
CA GLY A 172 -30.22 -3.16 -3.16
C GLY A 172 -31.42 -4.02 -2.86
#